data_AF-A0A920KRS1-F1
#
_entry.id   AF-A0A920KRS1-F1
#
_cell.length_a   1.000
_cell.length_b   1.000
_cell.length_c   1.000
_cell.angle_alpha   90.00
_cell.angle_beta   90.00
_cell.angle_gamma   90.00
#
_symmetry.space_group_name_H-M   'P 1'
#
loop_
_entity.id
_entity.type
_entity.pdbx_description
1 polymer ?
#
loop_
_entity_poly.entity_id
_entity_poly.type
_entity_poly.pdbx_seq_one_letter_code
_entity_poly.pdbx_strand_id
1 'polypeptide(L)'
;MKQTVIITGAARWALSFLLILGAEAQAGGDDRRLEQQMANYWAEYVEAYPLIAAGFGAQGPRDVLDDFGPEARAAQVKRLDDYIEALAKVRVNKLSPENREHFEAYNWMLRNERANLDHNSRFFAFNTLTGWHSGLVGLFLAQPYFNEEDYRDLLSRMSQVGRFADQNIALLEEGIAAGHPAL
;
A
#
# COMPACT_ATOMS: atom_id res chain seq x y z
N MET A 1 -60.95 36.83 31.90
CA MET A 1 -59.54 37.18 31.65
C MET A 1 -58.73 35.89 31.52
N LYS A 2 -58.20 35.61 30.33
CA LYS A 2 -56.96 34.86 30.05
C LYS A 2 -56.74 34.92 28.53
N GLN A 3 -55.62 35.53 28.14
CA GLN A 3 -55.30 35.92 26.78
C GLN A 3 -54.85 34.72 25.94
N THR A 4 -55.37 34.66 24.72
CA THR A 4 -54.91 33.82 23.61
C THR A 4 -53.70 34.50 22.97
N VAL A 5 -52.59 33.78 22.80
CA VAL A 5 -51.46 34.25 21.98
C VAL A 5 -51.34 33.33 20.77
N ILE A 6 -51.64 33.90 19.60
CA ILE A 6 -51.39 33.34 18.27
C ILE A 6 -49.99 33.78 17.88
N ILE A 7 -49.07 32.85 17.62
CA ILE A 7 -47.79 33.14 16.95
C ILE A 7 -47.84 32.57 15.54
N THR A 8 -48.18 33.45 14.60
CA THR A 8 -48.01 33.26 13.16
C THR A 8 -46.59 33.62 12.74
N GLY A 9 -45.96 32.75 11.95
CA GLY A 9 -45.05 33.17 10.88
C GLY A 9 -43.55 33.28 11.18
N ALA A 10 -42.83 32.16 11.13
CA ALA A 10 -41.38 32.15 10.89
C ALA A 10 -40.93 30.81 10.26
N ALA A 11 -41.53 30.41 9.15
CA ALA A 11 -41.21 29.13 8.49
C ALA A 11 -40.94 29.30 7.00
N ARG A 12 -39.95 30.13 6.61
CA ARG A 12 -39.44 30.15 5.21
C ARG A 12 -37.93 30.25 5.05
N TRP A 13 -37.13 30.18 6.12
CA TRP A 13 -35.66 30.26 6.02
C TRP A 13 -34.89 29.03 6.55
N ALA A 14 -35.59 27.96 6.94
CA ALA A 14 -34.94 26.77 7.52
C ALA A 14 -34.45 25.73 6.49
N LEU A 15 -34.76 25.87 5.19
CA LEU A 15 -34.39 24.86 4.19
C LEU A 15 -32.98 25.03 3.59
N SER A 16 -32.31 26.17 3.78
CA SER A 16 -30.98 26.39 3.19
C SER A 16 -29.82 25.96 4.11
N PHE A 17 -30.05 25.77 5.41
CA PHE A 17 -29.01 25.38 6.37
C PHE A 17 -28.82 23.85 6.50
N LEU A 18 -29.80 23.06 6.06
CA LEU A 18 -29.76 21.59 6.13
C LEU A 18 -28.97 20.92 4.99
N LEU A 19 -28.62 21.67 3.94
CA LEU A 19 -27.88 21.13 2.79
C LEU A 19 -26.35 21.19 2.95
N ILE A 20 -25.82 22.08 3.79
CA ILE A 20 -24.36 22.26 3.96
C ILE A 20 -23.81 21.23 4.97
N LEU A 21 -24.53 20.95 6.06
CA LEU A 21 -24.12 19.96 7.07
C LEU A 21 -24.06 18.52 6.54
N GLY A 22 -24.87 18.18 5.53
CA GLY A 22 -24.82 16.86 4.89
C GLY A 22 -23.63 16.67 3.96
N ALA A 23 -23.08 17.74 3.40
CA ALA A 23 -21.93 17.66 2.50
C ALA A 23 -20.61 17.45 3.26
N GLU A 24 -20.41 18.14 4.38
CA GLU A 24 -19.22 17.98 5.23
C GLU A 24 -19.17 16.61 5.94
N ALA A 25 -20.32 16.14 6.45
CA ALA A 25 -20.40 14.81 7.08
C ALA A 25 -20.17 13.66 6.07
N GLN A 26 -20.64 13.83 4.82
CA GLN A 26 -20.42 12.86 3.75
C GLN A 26 -18.99 12.93 3.19
N ALA A 27 -18.38 14.12 3.15
CA ALA A 27 -16.98 14.29 2.77
C ALA A 27 -16.06 13.57 3.76
N GLY A 28 -16.33 13.69 5.06
CA GLY A 28 -15.63 12.90 6.08
C GLY A 28 -15.87 11.39 6.01
N GLY A 29 -16.89 10.93 5.28
CA GLY A 29 -17.13 9.50 5.05
C GLY A 29 -16.26 8.90 3.96
N ASP A 30 -16.17 9.57 2.80
CA ASP A 30 -15.33 9.11 1.69
C ASP A 30 -13.84 9.36 1.94
N ASP A 31 -13.47 10.44 2.64
CA ASP A 31 -12.10 10.70 3.10
C ASP A 31 -11.57 9.57 3.97
N ARG A 32 -12.28 9.24 5.06
CA ARG A 32 -11.91 8.13 5.95
C ARG A 32 -11.80 6.80 5.21
N ARG A 33 -12.63 6.60 4.19
CA ARG A 33 -12.61 5.37 3.40
C ARG A 33 -11.34 5.28 2.54
N LEU A 34 -10.94 6.38 1.91
CA LEU A 34 -9.71 6.46 1.14
C LEU A 34 -8.48 6.29 2.05
N GLU A 35 -8.45 7.01 3.17
CA GLU A 35 -7.37 6.93 4.17
C GLU A 35 -7.21 5.52 4.72
N GLN A 36 -8.33 4.87 5.09
CA GLN A 36 -8.31 3.49 5.55
C GLN A 36 -7.81 2.54 4.47
N GLN A 37 -8.20 2.76 3.21
CA GLN A 37 -7.73 1.94 2.11
C GLN A 37 -6.21 2.06 1.91
N MET A 38 -5.67 3.28 1.93
CA MET A 38 -4.21 3.51 1.85
C MET A 38 -3.46 2.91 3.03
N ALA A 39 -3.98 3.07 4.26
CA ALA A 39 -3.38 2.50 5.46
C ALA A 39 -3.36 0.97 5.43
N ASN A 40 -4.46 0.34 4.99
CA ASN A 40 -4.52 -1.11 4.85
C ASN A 40 -3.55 -1.60 3.76
N TYR A 41 -3.48 -0.90 2.62
CA TYR A 41 -2.56 -1.26 1.54
C TYR A 41 -1.11 -1.25 2.04
N TRP A 42 -0.75 -0.21 2.78
CA TRP A 42 0.58 -0.10 3.36
C TRP A 42 0.87 -1.21 4.37
N ALA A 43 -0.07 -1.52 5.26
CA ALA A 43 0.09 -2.63 6.21
C ALA A 43 0.30 -3.97 5.49
N GLU A 44 -0.52 -4.28 4.48
CA GLU A 44 -0.37 -5.49 3.68
C GLU A 44 0.93 -5.51 2.87
N TYR A 45 1.39 -4.36 2.39
CA TYR A 45 2.68 -4.22 1.69
C TYR A 45 3.85 -4.52 2.64
N VAL A 46 3.82 -4.01 3.87
CA VAL A 46 4.84 -4.25 4.89
C VAL A 46 4.93 -5.74 5.26
N GLU A 47 3.79 -6.42 5.37
CA GLU A 47 3.75 -7.86 5.62
C GLU A 47 4.27 -8.69 4.44
N ALA A 48 3.95 -8.27 3.21
CA ALA A 48 4.39 -8.98 1.99
C ALA A 48 5.87 -8.75 1.67
N TYR A 49 6.38 -7.55 1.94
CA TYR A 49 7.74 -7.11 1.60
C TYR A 49 8.47 -6.47 2.79
N PRO A 50 8.64 -7.20 3.90
CA PRO A 50 9.23 -6.67 5.13
C PRO A 50 10.66 -6.13 4.93
N LEU A 51 11.45 -6.72 4.03
CA LEU A 51 12.80 -6.25 3.70
C LEU A 51 12.75 -4.90 2.98
N ILE A 52 11.97 -4.80 1.91
CA ILE A 52 11.83 -3.55 1.16
C ILE A 52 11.24 -2.46 2.05
N ALA A 53 10.20 -2.79 2.83
CA ALA A 53 9.54 -1.85 3.72
C ALA A 53 10.46 -1.34 4.84
N ALA A 54 11.31 -2.20 5.41
CA ALA A 54 12.32 -1.78 6.38
C ALA A 54 13.30 -0.74 5.81
N GLY A 55 13.60 -0.79 4.50
CA GLY A 55 14.39 0.24 3.81
C GLY A 55 13.77 1.64 3.84
N PHE A 56 12.45 1.73 4.03
CA PHE A 56 11.71 2.99 4.22
C PHE A 56 11.49 3.34 5.71
N GLY A 57 12.07 2.59 6.64
CA GLY A 57 11.88 2.77 8.08
C GLY A 57 10.56 2.20 8.61
N ALA A 58 9.87 1.35 7.84
CA ALA A 58 8.66 0.69 8.30
C ALA A 58 8.97 -0.31 9.42
N GLN A 59 8.04 -0.41 10.39
CA GLN A 59 8.05 -1.50 11.36
C GLN A 59 7.18 -2.62 10.82
N GLY A 60 7.77 -3.80 10.65
CA GLY A 60 7.11 -4.99 10.14
C GLY A 60 7.84 -6.26 10.61
N PRO A 61 7.49 -7.42 10.07
CA PRO A 61 8.12 -8.69 10.41
C PRO A 61 9.65 -8.63 10.31
N ARG A 62 10.32 -9.02 11.40
CA ARG A 62 11.79 -8.91 11.54
C ARG A 62 12.52 -10.24 11.34
N ASP A 63 11.78 -11.32 11.26
CA ASP A 63 12.27 -12.71 11.21
C ASP A 63 12.12 -13.35 9.83
N VAL A 64 11.59 -12.63 8.84
CA VAL A 64 11.31 -13.12 7.49
C VAL A 64 11.98 -12.28 6.40
N LEU A 65 12.27 -12.92 5.27
CA LEU A 65 12.67 -12.28 4.02
C LEU A 65 11.49 -12.25 3.04
N ASP A 66 11.46 -11.27 2.14
CA ASP A 66 10.44 -11.14 1.10
C ASP A 66 10.29 -12.44 0.30
N ASP A 67 9.07 -12.72 -0.15
CA ASP A 67 8.74 -13.89 -0.95
C ASP A 67 8.47 -13.48 -2.40
N PHE A 68 9.22 -14.05 -3.33
CA PHE A 68 9.08 -13.82 -4.77
C PHE A 68 8.62 -15.07 -5.53
N GLY A 69 8.15 -16.09 -4.80
CA GLY A 69 7.58 -17.30 -5.37
C GLY A 69 6.32 -17.04 -6.20
N PRO A 70 5.89 -18.00 -7.04
CA PRO A 70 4.70 -17.86 -7.87
C PRO A 70 3.44 -17.47 -7.09
N GLU A 71 3.23 -18.04 -5.90
CA GLU A 71 2.08 -17.76 -5.05
C GLU A 71 2.11 -16.33 -4.50
N ALA A 72 3.27 -15.86 -4.05
CA ALA A 72 3.45 -14.50 -3.55
C ALA A 72 3.22 -13.45 -4.66
N ARG A 73 3.71 -13.73 -5.87
CA ARG A 73 3.45 -12.89 -7.06
C ARG A 73 1.97 -12.86 -7.43
N ALA A 74 1.30 -14.01 -7.42
CA ALA A 74 -0.14 -14.08 -7.65
C ALA A 74 -0.92 -13.29 -6.58
N ALA A 75 -0.49 -13.37 -5.32
CA ALA A 75 -1.07 -12.59 -4.23
C ALA A 75 -0.85 -11.08 -4.40
N GLN A 76 0.33 -10.65 -4.88
CA GLN A 76 0.57 -9.24 -5.22
C GLN A 76 -0.38 -8.73 -6.29
N VAL A 77 -0.52 -9.47 -7.39
CA VAL A 77 -1.44 -9.13 -8.48
C VAL A 77 -2.86 -8.99 -7.95
N LYS A 78 -3.33 -10.00 -7.20
CA LYS A 78 -4.67 -9.99 -6.62
C LYS A 78 -4.88 -8.78 -5.69
N ARG A 79 -3.92 -8.52 -4.80
CA ARG A 79 -3.99 -7.37 -3.88
C ARG A 79 -4.15 -6.07 -4.65
N LEU A 80 -3.30 -5.81 -5.63
CA LEU A 80 -3.39 -4.60 -6.46
C LEU A 80 -4.73 -4.49 -7.18
N ASP A 81 -5.23 -5.58 -7.77
CA ASP A 81 -6.52 -5.61 -8.45
C ASP A 81 -7.68 -5.31 -7.48
N ASP A 82 -7.68 -5.92 -6.28
CA ASP A 82 -8.68 -5.67 -5.23
C ASP A 82 -8.69 -4.19 -4.80
N TYR A 83 -7.51 -3.58 -4.62
CA TYR A 83 -7.38 -2.17 -4.24
C TYR A 83 -7.77 -1.23 -5.37
N ILE A 84 -7.45 -1.54 -6.62
CA ILE A 84 -7.91 -0.77 -7.79
C ILE A 84 -9.44 -0.80 -7.88
N GLU A 85 -10.06 -1.97 -7.65
CA GLU A 85 -11.52 -2.12 -7.65
C GLU A 85 -12.17 -1.34 -6.49
N ALA A 86 -11.58 -1.40 -5.29
CA ALA A 86 -12.04 -0.65 -4.13
C ALA A 86 -11.94 0.86 -4.35
N LEU A 87 -10.85 1.32 -4.97
CA LEU A 87 -10.59 2.73 -5.26
C LEU A 87 -11.59 3.28 -6.29
N ALA A 88 -11.95 2.48 -7.29
CA ALA A 88 -12.95 2.86 -8.31
C ALA A 88 -14.33 3.18 -7.71
N LYS A 89 -14.63 2.70 -6.51
CA LYS A 89 -15.89 2.99 -5.80
C LYS A 89 -15.85 4.34 -5.08
N VAL A 90 -14.70 5.01 -4.96
CA VAL A 90 -14.53 6.26 -4.17
C VAL A 90 -15.14 7.43 -4.93
N ARG A 91 -15.98 8.21 -4.25
CA ARG A 91 -16.64 9.37 -4.86
C ARG A 91 -15.71 10.58 -4.77
N VAL A 92 -14.87 10.76 -5.79
CA VAL A 92 -13.86 11.84 -5.83
C VAL A 92 -14.44 13.24 -5.59
N ASN A 93 -15.67 13.50 -6.08
CA ASN A 93 -16.37 14.76 -5.87
C ASN A 93 -16.85 15.00 -4.42
N LYS A 94 -16.77 13.99 -3.55
CA LYS A 94 -17.07 14.09 -2.12
C LYS A 94 -15.80 14.21 -1.28
N LEU A 95 -14.62 14.00 -1.84
CA LEU A 95 -13.38 14.12 -1.07
C LEU A 95 -13.08 15.58 -0.68
N SER A 96 -12.36 15.76 0.42
CA SER A 96 -11.73 17.05 0.72
C SER A 96 -10.68 17.41 -0.36
N PRO A 97 -10.27 18.69 -0.46
CA PRO A 97 -9.23 19.10 -1.41
C PRO A 97 -7.94 18.29 -1.27
N GLU A 98 -7.46 18.07 -0.05
CA GLU A 98 -6.26 17.29 0.25
C GLU A 98 -6.42 15.82 -0.21
N ASN A 99 -7.54 15.18 0.13
CA ASN A 99 -7.76 13.79 -0.27
C ASN A 99 -8.02 13.60 -1.76
N ARG A 100 -8.35 14.65 -2.53
CA ARG A 100 -8.33 14.57 -4.00
C ARG A 100 -6.91 14.37 -4.53
N GLU A 101 -5.92 15.08 -3.98
CA GLU A 101 -4.52 14.91 -4.36
C GLU A 101 -4.00 13.53 -3.95
N HIS A 102 -4.31 13.08 -2.73
CA HIS A 102 -3.99 11.72 -2.28
C HIS A 102 -4.62 10.65 -3.18
N PHE A 103 -5.89 10.84 -3.58
CA PHE A 103 -6.57 9.92 -4.49
C PHE A 103 -5.84 9.82 -5.84
N GLU A 104 -5.42 10.95 -6.42
CA GLU A 104 -4.71 10.96 -7.70
C GLU A 104 -3.37 10.23 -7.61
N ALA A 105 -2.57 10.54 -6.58
CA ALA A 105 -1.28 9.90 -6.35
C ALA A 105 -1.44 8.39 -6.10
N TYR A 106 -2.38 7.99 -5.26
CA TYR A 106 -2.63 6.60 -4.92
C TYR A 106 -3.17 5.80 -6.12
N ASN A 107 -4.08 6.37 -6.90
CA ASN A 107 -4.57 5.76 -8.14
C ASN A 107 -3.46 5.57 -9.17
N TRP A 108 -2.59 6.56 -9.35
CA TRP A 108 -1.43 6.45 -10.23
C TRP A 108 -0.49 5.33 -9.75
N MET A 109 -0.16 5.31 -8.45
CA MET A 109 0.73 4.32 -7.85
C MET A 109 0.22 2.90 -8.07
N LEU A 110 -1.03 2.60 -7.70
CA LEU A 110 -1.61 1.26 -7.83
C LEU A 110 -1.62 0.78 -9.29
N ARG A 111 -2.03 1.65 -10.23
CA ARG A 111 -2.10 1.30 -11.65
C ARG A 111 -0.71 1.12 -12.26
N ASN A 112 0.24 1.96 -11.88
CA ASN A 112 1.61 1.85 -12.34
C ASN A 112 2.27 0.57 -11.81
N GLU A 113 2.10 0.24 -10.53
CA GLU A 113 2.62 -1.00 -9.96
C GLU A 113 1.99 -2.22 -10.65
N ARG A 114 0.66 -2.24 -10.81
CA ARG A 114 -0.04 -3.33 -11.48
C ARG A 114 0.40 -3.50 -12.94
N ALA A 115 0.55 -2.40 -13.67
CA ALA A 115 1.04 -2.41 -15.03
C ALA A 115 2.48 -2.93 -15.09
N ASN A 116 3.37 -2.51 -14.17
CA ASN A 116 4.75 -3.00 -14.13
C ASN A 116 4.85 -4.52 -13.95
N LEU A 117 3.87 -5.15 -13.30
CA LEU A 117 3.79 -6.62 -13.19
C LEU A 117 3.39 -7.31 -14.50
N ASP A 118 2.79 -6.59 -15.45
CA ASP A 118 2.54 -7.10 -16.80
C ASP A 118 3.75 -6.86 -17.74
N HIS A 119 4.66 -5.98 -17.34
CA HIS A 119 5.84 -5.61 -18.12
C HIS A 119 7.11 -6.32 -17.64
N ASN A 120 8.17 -6.19 -18.43
CA ASN A 120 9.43 -6.91 -18.28
C ASN A 120 10.24 -6.47 -17.05
N SER A 121 9.96 -5.29 -16.53
CA SER A 121 10.58 -4.75 -15.31
C SER A 121 10.40 -5.65 -14.10
N ARG A 122 9.37 -6.51 -14.07
CA ARG A 122 9.15 -7.50 -13.01
C ARG A 122 10.29 -8.52 -12.87
N PHE A 123 11.08 -8.72 -13.93
CA PHE A 123 12.19 -9.67 -13.95
C PHE A 123 13.52 -9.03 -13.55
N PHE A 124 13.56 -7.70 -13.35
CA PHE A 124 14.78 -6.97 -13.05
C PHE A 124 15.14 -7.10 -11.57
N ALA A 125 15.85 -8.16 -11.21
CA ALA A 125 16.23 -8.43 -9.81
C ALA A 125 17.51 -7.69 -9.36
N PHE A 126 18.34 -7.22 -10.30
CA PHE A 126 19.52 -6.38 -10.03
C PHE A 126 20.04 -5.65 -11.28
N ASN A 127 20.90 -4.66 -11.07
CA ASN A 127 21.79 -4.04 -12.05
C ASN A 127 23.22 -3.97 -11.45
N THR A 128 24.15 -3.29 -12.12
CA THR A 128 25.55 -3.17 -11.68
C THR A 128 25.75 -2.34 -10.40
N LEU A 129 24.76 -1.55 -9.98
CA LEU A 129 24.80 -0.67 -8.82
C LEU A 129 23.97 -1.20 -7.64
N THR A 130 22.86 -1.89 -7.90
CA THR A 130 21.91 -2.32 -6.88
C THR A 130 21.24 -3.64 -7.25
N GLY A 131 20.79 -4.39 -6.24
CA GLY A 131 20.02 -5.61 -6.45
C GLY A 131 19.66 -6.31 -5.16
N TRP A 132 18.97 -7.44 -5.27
CA TRP A 132 18.63 -8.28 -4.11
C TRP A 132 19.86 -8.66 -3.28
N HIS A 133 21.01 -8.91 -3.93
CA HIS A 133 22.27 -9.27 -3.29
C HIS A 133 22.87 -8.11 -2.47
N SER A 134 22.82 -6.88 -2.98
CA SER A 134 23.32 -5.70 -2.26
C SER A 134 22.35 -5.26 -1.14
N GLY A 135 21.04 -5.38 -1.40
CA GLY A 135 19.99 -5.09 -0.40
C GLY A 135 20.05 -6.03 0.79
N LEU A 136 20.29 -7.33 0.54
CA LEU A 136 20.45 -8.34 1.59
C LEU A 136 21.63 -8.01 2.53
N VAL A 137 22.76 -7.54 1.99
CA VAL A 137 23.92 -7.11 2.82
C VAL A 137 23.57 -5.86 3.61
N GLY A 138 22.95 -4.86 2.97
CA GLY A 138 22.51 -3.63 3.65
C GLY A 138 21.59 -3.91 4.84
N LEU A 139 20.67 -4.88 4.69
CA LEU A 139 19.79 -5.31 5.77
C LEU A 139 20.56 -5.84 6.98
N PHE A 140 21.53 -6.74 6.78
CA PHE A 140 22.34 -7.27 7.87
C PHE A 140 23.11 -6.17 8.61
N LEU A 141 23.44 -5.07 7.95
CA LEU A 141 24.10 -3.93 8.59
C LEU A 141 23.13 -2.96 9.31
N ALA A 142 21.85 -2.97 8.95
CA ALA A 142 20.88 -1.96 9.40
C ALA A 142 19.89 -2.45 10.48
N GLN A 143 19.98 -3.71 10.92
CA GLN A 143 19.07 -4.29 11.91
C GLN A 143 19.61 -4.17 13.35
N PRO A 144 18.74 -4.18 14.38
CA PRO A 144 19.16 -4.13 15.77
C PRO A 144 19.91 -5.41 16.17
N TYR A 145 20.77 -5.31 17.20
CA TYR A 145 21.57 -6.41 17.76
C TYR A 145 21.69 -6.29 19.29
N PHE A 146 20.66 -5.73 19.93
CA PHE A 146 20.73 -5.29 21.33
C PHE A 146 20.33 -6.38 22.32
N ASN A 147 19.50 -7.34 21.89
CA ASN A 147 18.98 -8.39 22.76
C ASN A 147 18.90 -9.74 22.04
N GLU A 148 18.55 -10.79 22.78
CA GLU A 148 18.48 -12.16 22.27
C GLU A 148 17.47 -12.33 21.12
N GLU A 149 16.33 -11.62 21.17
CA GLU A 149 15.31 -11.67 20.13
C GLU A 149 15.85 -11.14 18.79
N ASP A 150 16.62 -10.05 18.82
CA ASP A 150 17.24 -9.49 17.59
C ASP A 150 18.15 -10.52 16.88
N TYR A 151 18.89 -11.35 17.65
CA TYR A 151 19.70 -12.42 17.07
C TYR A 151 18.84 -13.60 16.57
N ARG A 152 17.71 -13.90 17.21
CA ARG A 152 16.78 -14.94 16.76
C ARG A 152 16.13 -14.54 15.43
N ASP A 153 15.72 -13.29 15.31
CA ASP A 153 15.19 -12.68 14.09
C ASP A 153 16.23 -12.77 12.95
N LEU A 154 17.48 -12.40 13.24
CA LEU A 154 18.59 -12.55 12.28
C LEU A 154 18.76 -14.00 11.81
N LEU A 155 18.85 -14.95 12.74
CA LEU A 155 19.06 -16.37 12.42
C LEU A 155 17.90 -16.92 11.58
N SER A 156 16.67 -16.50 11.88
CA SER A 156 15.50 -16.85 11.06
C SER A 156 15.64 -16.34 9.63
N ARG A 157 16.01 -15.07 9.43
CA ARG A 157 16.27 -14.51 8.10
C ARG A 157 17.42 -15.21 7.37
N MET A 158 18.53 -15.49 8.06
CA MET A 158 19.68 -16.19 7.48
C MET A 158 19.29 -17.58 6.96
N SER A 159 18.39 -18.28 7.65
CA SER A 159 17.89 -19.58 7.20
C SER A 159 17.08 -19.53 5.89
N GLN A 160 16.53 -18.35 5.55
CA GLN A 160 15.71 -18.13 4.36
C GLN A 160 16.51 -17.65 3.14
N VAL A 161 17.81 -17.32 3.30
CA VAL A 161 18.63 -16.76 2.22
C VAL A 161 18.68 -17.66 0.99
N GLY A 162 18.74 -18.99 1.17
CA GLY A 162 18.72 -19.95 0.07
C GLY A 162 17.45 -19.81 -0.77
N ARG A 163 16.26 -19.91 -0.14
CA ARG A 163 14.96 -19.71 -0.79
C ARG A 163 14.90 -18.35 -1.49
N PHE A 164 15.31 -17.28 -0.80
CA PHE A 164 15.28 -15.92 -1.33
C PHE A 164 16.14 -15.77 -2.60
N ALA A 165 17.35 -16.32 -2.59
CA ALA A 165 18.24 -16.33 -3.73
C ALA A 165 17.65 -17.15 -4.90
N ASP A 166 17.17 -18.37 -4.63
CA ASP A 166 16.59 -19.26 -5.64
C ASP A 166 15.39 -18.60 -6.35
N GLN A 167 14.51 -17.93 -5.60
CA GLN A 167 13.37 -17.22 -6.18
C GLN A 167 13.79 -16.03 -7.06
N ASN A 168 14.80 -15.26 -6.65
CA ASN A 168 15.35 -14.17 -7.46
C ASN A 168 16.05 -14.69 -8.73
N ILE A 169 16.76 -15.82 -8.65
CA ILE A 169 17.37 -16.48 -9.80
C ILE A 169 16.28 -16.97 -10.76
N ALA A 170 15.24 -17.64 -10.26
CA ALA A 170 14.13 -18.10 -11.08
C ALA A 170 13.43 -16.95 -11.82
N LEU A 171 13.26 -15.79 -11.17
CA LEU A 171 12.74 -14.57 -11.82
C LEU A 171 13.61 -14.10 -12.99
N LEU A 172 14.94 -14.13 -12.83
CA LEU A 172 15.88 -13.76 -13.88
C LEU A 172 15.86 -14.77 -15.03
N GLU A 173 15.77 -16.06 -14.72
CA GLU A 173 15.64 -17.14 -15.72
C GLU A 173 14.34 -17.00 -16.52
N GLU A 174 13.21 -16.70 -15.85
CA GLU A 174 11.93 -16.36 -16.50
C GLU A 174 12.10 -15.16 -17.45
N GLY A 175 12.80 -14.11 -17.01
CA GLY A 175 13.10 -12.93 -17.83
C GLY A 175 13.93 -13.25 -19.08
N ILE A 176 14.99 -14.05 -18.92
CA ILE A 176 15.83 -14.52 -20.03
C ILE A 176 15.00 -15.34 -21.02
N ALA A 177 14.19 -16.28 -20.53
CA ALA A 177 13.32 -17.11 -21.37
C ALA A 177 12.28 -16.29 -22.14
N ALA A 178 11.80 -15.18 -21.55
CA ALA A 178 10.88 -14.24 -22.19
C ALA A 178 11.56 -13.27 -23.18
N GLY A 179 12.88 -13.32 -23.35
CA GLY A 179 13.63 -12.41 -24.25
C GLY A 179 13.93 -11.05 -23.62
N HIS A 180 13.97 -10.99 -22.29
CA HIS A 180 14.23 -9.78 -21.50
C HIS A 180 15.45 -10.00 -20.58
N PRO A 181 16.66 -10.19 -21.12
CA PRO A 181 17.84 -10.35 -20.30
C PRO A 181 18.04 -9.08 -19.45
N ALA A 182 18.33 -9.26 -18.16
CA ALA A 182 18.73 -8.16 -17.27
C ALA A 182 19.93 -7.43 -17.91
N LEU A 183 19.76 -6.15 -18.23
CA LEU A 183 20.76 -5.30 -18.88
C LEU A 183 21.74 -4.72 -17.87
#